data_AF-A0AAV3QZP7-F1
#
_entry.id   AF-A0AAV3QZP7-F1
#
_cell.length_a   1.000
_cell.length_b   1.000
_cell.length_c   1.000
_cell.angle_alpha   90.00
_cell.angle_beta   90.00
_cell.angle_gamma   90.00
#
_symmetry.space_group_name_H-M   'P 1'
#
loop_
_entity.id
_entity.type
_entity.pdbx_description
1 polymer ?
#
loop_
_entity_poly.entity_id
_entity_poly.type
_entity_poly.pdbx_seq_one_letter_code
_entity_poly.pdbx_strand_id
1 'polypeptide(L)'
;MLATHAPIGLLPKSLLESKCKLVYLSRNPKDTFVSYWHFAMNTKPENYAGVSSIEEGVDMFCKGLIICGPFWDHVLDYWNASLEKSDNVFFLTYEQLLSEPIPLVRRLADFLGYGFSTEEEDSRMVDAIVKMCSFENLSKLEVNNCSNKVSGDGFTNKSFFWRGEAGDWKNHLMLELANLLDDVTEQKFIIGHNFKSLV
;
A
#
# COMPACT_ATOMS: atom_id res chain seq x y z
N MET A 1 1.06 -7.88 -16.46
CA MET A 1 0.74 -7.53 -15.05
C MET A 1 -0.23 -6.36 -15.07
N LEU A 2 -1.19 -6.34 -14.15
CA LEU A 2 -2.17 -5.25 -13.99
C LEU A 2 -2.12 -4.79 -12.53
N ALA A 3 -2.48 -3.53 -12.27
CA ALA A 3 -2.61 -2.97 -10.93
C ALA A 3 -3.95 -2.23 -10.80
N THR A 4 -4.54 -2.25 -9.61
CA THR A 4 -5.81 -1.58 -9.32
C THR A 4 -5.91 -1.29 -7.81
N HIS A 5 -6.63 -0.22 -7.47
CA HIS A 5 -7.05 0.08 -6.10
C HIS A 5 -8.52 -0.31 -5.85
N ALA A 6 -9.13 -1.08 -6.75
CA ALA A 6 -10.52 -1.49 -6.58
C ALA A 6 -10.67 -2.46 -5.39
N PRO A 7 -11.73 -2.31 -4.57
CA PRO A 7 -12.14 -3.33 -3.63
C PRO A 7 -12.32 -4.68 -4.33
N ILE A 8 -12.01 -5.78 -3.64
CA ILE A 8 -12.05 -7.12 -4.25
C ILE A 8 -13.44 -7.48 -4.80
N GLY A 9 -14.50 -7.01 -4.14
CA GLY A 9 -15.89 -7.23 -4.55
C GLY A 9 -16.28 -6.52 -5.87
N LEU A 10 -15.48 -5.55 -6.32
CA LEU A 10 -15.66 -4.88 -7.61
C LEU A 10 -14.81 -5.47 -8.73
N LEU A 11 -13.94 -6.44 -8.44
CA LEU A 11 -13.17 -7.11 -9.47
C LEU A 11 -14.08 -8.02 -10.31
N PRO A 12 -13.81 -8.18 -11.62
CA PRO A 12 -14.58 -9.09 -12.46
C PRO A 12 -14.57 -10.51 -11.89
N LYS A 13 -15.75 -11.15 -11.82
CA LYS A 13 -15.87 -12.54 -11.35
C LYS A 13 -14.95 -13.50 -12.09
N SER A 14 -14.80 -13.30 -13.40
CA SER A 14 -13.87 -14.07 -14.23
C SER A 14 -12.43 -14.03 -13.73
N LEU A 15 -11.99 -12.92 -13.12
CA LEU A 15 -10.67 -12.81 -12.51
C LEU A 15 -10.62 -13.64 -11.21
N LEU A 16 -11.62 -13.50 -10.34
CA LEU A 16 -11.69 -14.20 -9.04
C LEU A 16 -11.89 -15.71 -9.15
N GLU A 17 -12.43 -16.19 -10.27
CA GLU A 17 -12.65 -17.60 -10.59
C GLU A 17 -11.51 -18.20 -11.44
N SER A 18 -10.62 -17.36 -11.96
CA SER A 18 -9.47 -17.81 -12.75
C SER A 18 -8.29 -18.24 -11.89
N LYS A 19 -7.23 -18.75 -12.54
CA LYS A 19 -5.93 -19.00 -11.92
C LYS A 19 -5.08 -17.72 -11.77
N CYS A 20 -5.68 -16.54 -11.93
CA CYS A 20 -4.97 -15.28 -11.75
C CYS A 20 -4.48 -15.18 -10.29
N LYS A 21 -3.24 -14.71 -10.14
CA LYS A 21 -2.62 -14.45 -8.86
C LYS A 21 -2.81 -12.98 -8.50
N LEU A 22 -3.30 -12.74 -7.31
CA LEU A 22 -3.53 -11.43 -6.71
C LEU A 22 -2.48 -11.21 -5.62
N VAL A 23 -1.83 -10.06 -5.64
CA VAL A 23 -0.88 -9.63 -4.61
C VAL A 23 -1.46 -8.37 -3.99
N TYR A 24 -1.76 -8.41 -2.69
CA TYR A 24 -2.37 -7.31 -1.97
C TYR A 24 -1.40 -6.74 -0.94
N LEU A 25 -1.18 -5.42 -1.01
CA LEU A 25 -0.33 -4.69 -0.08
C LEU A 25 -1.19 -3.85 0.88
N SER A 26 -1.13 -4.16 2.17
CA SER A 26 -1.64 -3.31 3.24
C SER A 26 -0.52 -2.45 3.83
N ARG A 27 -0.89 -1.44 4.62
CA ARG A 27 0.03 -0.58 5.37
C ARG A 27 -0.68 -0.07 6.61
N ASN A 28 0.07 0.36 7.63
CA ASN A 28 -0.50 1.01 8.79
C ASN A 28 -1.45 2.16 8.38
N PRO A 29 -2.68 2.23 8.93
CA PRO A 29 -3.67 3.22 8.52
C PRO A 29 -3.21 4.67 8.73
N LYS A 30 -2.40 4.94 9.77
CA LYS A 30 -1.90 6.29 10.06
C LYS A 30 -0.92 6.77 9.00
N ASP A 31 0.05 5.92 8.64
CA ASP A 31 0.99 6.23 7.56
C ASP A 31 0.30 6.27 6.19
N THR A 32 -0.72 5.43 5.99
CA THR A 32 -1.54 5.43 4.78
C THR A 32 -2.29 6.75 4.62
N PHE A 33 -2.95 7.22 5.67
CA PHE A 33 -3.64 8.51 5.67
C PHE A 33 -2.67 9.65 5.38
N VAL A 34 -1.53 9.72 6.09
CA VAL A 34 -0.55 10.80 5.89
C VAL A 34 0.01 10.80 4.48
N SER A 35 0.33 9.63 3.93
CA SER A 35 0.78 9.49 2.55
C SER A 35 -0.28 9.93 1.54
N TYR A 36 -1.54 9.53 1.75
CA TYR A 36 -2.68 9.93 0.91
C TYR A 36 -2.91 11.44 0.98
N TRP A 37 -2.89 12.01 2.18
CA TRP A 37 -3.06 13.44 2.41
C TRP A 37 -1.98 14.26 1.70
N HIS A 38 -0.71 13.87 1.88
CA HIS A 38 0.41 14.52 1.21
C HIS A 38 0.30 14.42 -0.32
N PHE A 39 -0.06 13.25 -0.86
CA PHE A 39 -0.26 13.08 -2.29
C PHE A 39 -1.39 13.97 -2.82
N ALA A 40 -2.55 13.97 -2.16
CA ALA A 40 -3.71 14.77 -2.55
C ALA A 40 -3.40 16.28 -2.48
N MET A 41 -2.72 16.74 -1.43
CA MET A 41 -2.40 18.17 -1.27
C MET A 41 -1.36 18.69 -2.28
N ASN A 42 -0.45 17.84 -2.75
CA ASN A 42 0.54 18.21 -3.75
C ASN A 42 0.07 18.06 -5.19
N THR A 43 -1.02 17.31 -5.42
CA THR A 43 -1.57 17.06 -6.76
C THR A 43 -2.93 17.73 -6.99
N LYS A 44 -3.43 18.48 -6.01
CA LYS A 44 -4.70 19.20 -6.14
C LYS A 44 -4.65 20.26 -7.26
N PRO A 45 -5.73 20.42 -8.03
CA PRO A 45 -5.87 21.56 -8.95
C PRO A 45 -5.81 22.90 -8.21
N GLU A 46 -5.37 23.96 -8.90
CA GLU A 46 -5.27 25.32 -8.32
C GLU A 46 -6.59 25.83 -7.71
N ASN A 47 -7.73 25.38 -8.25
CA ASN A 47 -9.08 25.75 -7.79
C ASN A 47 -9.69 24.73 -6.83
N TYR A 48 -8.90 23.85 -6.21
CA TYR A 48 -9.42 22.86 -5.27
C TYR A 48 -9.92 23.52 -3.98
N ALA A 49 -11.24 23.60 -3.85
CA ALA A 49 -11.95 24.08 -2.66
C ALA A 49 -12.34 22.95 -1.68
N GLY A 50 -11.75 21.75 -1.82
CA GLY A 50 -12.06 20.61 -0.97
C GLY A 50 -11.44 20.72 0.42
N VAL A 51 -11.10 19.56 1.01
CA VAL A 51 -10.70 19.44 2.43
C VAL A 51 -9.72 20.53 2.88
N SER A 52 -10.12 21.24 3.92
CA SER A 52 -9.49 22.50 4.36
C SER A 52 -8.44 22.31 5.46
N SER A 53 -8.50 21.18 6.18
CA SER A 53 -7.57 20.86 7.27
C SER A 53 -7.28 19.36 7.37
N ILE A 54 -6.19 19.01 8.05
CA ILE A 54 -5.81 17.60 8.26
C ILE A 54 -6.82 16.87 9.15
N GLU A 55 -7.43 17.57 10.12
CA GLU A 55 -8.48 17.06 10.99
C GLU A 55 -9.72 16.64 10.19
N GLU A 56 -10.18 17.50 9.28
CA GLU A 56 -11.27 17.19 8.35
C GLU A 56 -10.90 15.99 7.47
N GLY A 57 -9.64 15.92 7.02
CA GLY A 57 -9.11 14.78 6.27
C GLY A 57 -9.18 13.47 7.06
N VAL A 58 -8.77 13.48 8.33
CA VAL A 58 -8.83 12.30 9.21
C VAL A 58 -10.28 11.88 9.43
N ASP A 59 -11.18 12.82 9.72
CA ASP A 59 -12.61 12.53 9.89
C ASP A 59 -13.21 11.88 8.63
N MET A 60 -12.91 12.42 7.44
CA MET A 60 -13.34 11.82 6.18
C MET A 60 -12.73 10.44 5.95
N PHE A 61 -11.45 10.24 6.25
CA PHE A 61 -10.78 8.94 6.15
C PHE A 61 -11.45 7.90 7.07
N CYS A 62 -11.71 8.25 8.33
CA CYS A 62 -12.42 7.42 9.30
C CYS A 62 -13.83 7.05 8.84
N LYS A 63 -14.53 7.97 8.18
CA LYS A 63 -15.86 7.73 7.59
C LYS A 63 -15.82 6.95 6.28
N GLY A 64 -14.64 6.64 5.76
CA GLY A 64 -14.45 5.95 4.47
C GLY A 64 -14.69 6.83 3.25
N LEU A 65 -14.75 8.15 3.41
CA LEU A 65 -15.02 9.13 2.35
C LEU A 65 -13.74 9.50 1.60
N ILE A 66 -13.05 8.48 1.09
CA ILE A 66 -11.82 8.60 0.31
C ILE A 66 -11.94 7.80 -0.98
N ILE A 67 -11.08 8.11 -1.95
CA ILE A 67 -10.99 7.31 -3.18
C ILE A 67 -10.66 5.86 -2.80
N CYS A 68 -11.46 4.92 -3.30
CA CYS A 68 -11.34 3.48 -3.01
C CYS A 68 -11.56 3.08 -1.53
N GLY A 69 -12.16 3.96 -0.72
CA GLY A 69 -12.58 3.65 0.64
C GLY A 69 -13.88 2.81 0.70
N PRO A 70 -14.28 2.36 1.91
CA PRO A 70 -13.60 2.56 3.20
C PRO A 70 -12.32 1.73 3.35
N PHE A 71 -11.28 2.30 3.96
CA PHE A 71 -9.96 1.66 4.07
C PHE A 71 -9.99 0.31 4.80
N TRP A 72 -10.61 0.25 5.98
CA TRP A 72 -10.61 -0.97 6.79
C TRP A 72 -11.39 -2.11 6.15
N ASP A 73 -12.56 -1.81 5.58
CA ASP A 73 -13.37 -2.78 4.83
C ASP A 73 -12.57 -3.32 3.62
N HIS A 74 -11.88 -2.43 2.89
CA HIS A 74 -11.00 -2.82 1.79
C HIS A 74 -9.92 -3.80 2.23
N VAL A 75 -9.20 -3.50 3.32
CA VAL A 75 -8.14 -4.36 3.85
C VAL A 75 -8.70 -5.70 4.34
N LEU A 76 -9.82 -5.69 5.07
CA LEU A 76 -10.45 -6.90 5.61
C LEU A 76 -10.92 -7.85 4.51
N ASP A 77 -11.52 -7.32 3.43
CA ASP A 77 -12.00 -8.14 2.32
C ASP A 77 -10.85 -8.88 1.63
N TYR A 78 -9.73 -8.19 1.37
CA TYR A 78 -8.55 -8.83 0.79
C TYR A 78 -7.85 -9.79 1.78
N TRP A 79 -7.85 -9.47 3.08
CA TRP A 79 -7.36 -10.37 4.12
C TRP A 79 -8.16 -11.68 4.15
N ASN A 80 -9.49 -11.59 4.23
CA ASN A 80 -10.38 -12.76 4.22
C ASN A 80 -10.19 -13.58 2.94
N ALA A 81 -10.10 -12.92 1.78
CA ALA A 81 -9.82 -13.60 0.51
C ALA A 81 -8.47 -14.34 0.51
N SER A 82 -7.46 -13.81 1.21
CA SER A 82 -6.16 -14.48 1.37
C SER A 82 -6.22 -15.73 2.25
N LEU A 83 -7.15 -15.77 3.22
CA LEU A 83 -7.41 -16.95 4.03
C LEU A 83 -8.19 -18.02 3.27
N GLU A 84 -9.17 -17.61 2.46
CA GLU A 84 -10.01 -18.54 1.68
C GLU A 84 -9.30 -19.11 0.45
N LYS A 85 -8.44 -18.31 -0.21
CA LYS A 85 -7.78 -18.65 -1.47
C LYS A 85 -6.28 -18.34 -1.40
N SER A 86 -5.59 -18.93 -0.43
CA SER A 86 -4.15 -18.69 -0.19
C SER A 86 -3.26 -18.97 -1.40
N ASP A 87 -3.67 -19.86 -2.31
CA ASP A 87 -2.93 -20.16 -3.55
C ASP A 87 -3.09 -19.08 -4.64
N ASN A 88 -4.10 -18.22 -4.51
CA ASN A 88 -4.45 -17.17 -5.47
C ASN A 88 -4.25 -15.76 -4.93
N VAL A 89 -4.26 -15.55 -3.61
CA VAL A 89 -4.18 -14.22 -2.99
C VAL A 89 -3.04 -14.19 -1.99
N PHE A 90 -2.01 -13.39 -2.29
CA PHE A 90 -0.87 -13.16 -1.42
C PHE A 90 -1.03 -11.82 -0.72
N PHE A 91 -1.29 -11.86 0.59
CA PHE A 91 -1.41 -10.67 1.43
C PHE A 91 -0.06 -10.35 2.08
N LEU A 92 0.37 -9.09 1.98
CA LEU A 92 1.58 -8.58 2.62
C LEU A 92 1.37 -7.18 3.17
N THR A 93 2.29 -6.74 4.02
CA THR A 93 2.31 -5.38 4.59
C THR A 93 3.52 -4.61 4.11
N TYR A 94 3.39 -3.30 4.04
CA TYR A 94 4.49 -2.40 3.71
C TYR A 94 5.58 -2.44 4.79
N GLU A 95 5.19 -2.62 6.04
CA GLU A 95 6.09 -2.74 7.18
C GLU A 95 6.97 -3.99 7.06
N GLN A 96 6.40 -5.15 6.68
CA GLN A 96 7.17 -6.36 6.37
C GLN A 96 8.11 -6.16 5.18
N LEU A 97 7.66 -5.42 4.15
CA LEU A 97 8.50 -5.12 2.99
C LEU A 97 9.72 -4.29 3.39
N LEU A 98 9.60 -3.40 4.38
CA LEU A 98 10.72 -2.62 4.88
C LEU A 98 11.61 -3.41 5.84
N SER A 99 11.04 -4.19 6.76
CA SER A 99 11.79 -4.90 7.80
C SER A 99 12.50 -6.15 7.28
N GLU A 100 11.85 -6.90 6.40
CA GLU A 100 12.31 -8.21 5.93
C GLU A 100 12.15 -8.36 4.39
N PRO A 101 12.76 -7.47 3.58
CA PRO A 101 12.55 -7.45 2.13
C PRO A 101 12.99 -8.74 1.44
N ILE A 102 14.14 -9.32 1.84
CA ILE A 102 14.70 -10.51 1.17
C ILE A 102 13.79 -11.74 1.37
N PRO A 103 13.41 -12.14 2.60
CA PRO A 103 12.44 -13.22 2.79
C PRO A 103 11.10 -12.99 2.08
N LEU A 104 10.61 -11.75 2.07
CA LEU A 104 9.35 -11.41 1.42
C LEU A 104 9.43 -11.56 -0.10
N VAL A 105 10.52 -11.10 -0.73
CA VAL A 105 10.74 -11.25 -2.17
C VAL A 105 10.83 -12.74 -2.57
N ARG A 106 11.49 -13.58 -1.77
CA ARG A 106 11.50 -15.04 -2.00
C ARG A 106 10.09 -15.63 -1.98
N ARG A 107 9.33 -15.37 -0.92
CA ARG A 107 7.95 -15.85 -0.78
C ARG A 107 7.04 -15.35 -1.91
N LEU A 108 7.23 -14.10 -2.35
CA LEU A 108 6.48 -13.54 -3.46
C LEU A 108 6.86 -14.22 -4.78
N ALA A 109 8.14 -14.47 -5.03
CA ALA A 109 8.62 -15.17 -6.21
C ALA A 109 8.06 -16.60 -6.28
N ASP A 110 8.10 -17.34 -5.17
CA ASP A 110 7.50 -18.67 -5.04
C ASP A 110 5.99 -18.62 -5.30
N PHE A 111 5.30 -17.68 -4.66
CA PHE A 111 3.87 -17.48 -4.86
C PHE A 111 3.55 -17.21 -6.33
N LEU A 112 4.37 -16.42 -7.04
CA LEU A 112 4.18 -16.12 -8.46
C LEU A 112 4.56 -17.29 -9.38
N GLY A 113 5.25 -18.32 -8.87
CA GLY A 113 5.73 -19.47 -9.65
C GLY A 113 7.08 -19.23 -10.32
N TYR A 114 7.84 -18.27 -9.80
CA TYR A 114 9.18 -17.88 -10.24
C TYR A 114 10.17 -17.95 -9.07
N GLY A 115 10.04 -18.98 -8.22
CA GLY A 115 10.98 -19.23 -7.12
C GLY A 115 12.42 -19.31 -7.63
N PHE A 116 13.36 -18.85 -6.81
CA PHE A 116 14.77 -18.74 -7.19
C PHE A 116 15.45 -20.11 -7.20
N SER A 117 16.31 -20.35 -8.20
CA SER A 117 17.18 -21.53 -8.21
C SER A 117 18.34 -21.39 -7.21
N THR A 118 19.02 -22.49 -6.89
CA THR A 118 20.22 -22.48 -6.05
C THR A 118 21.29 -21.55 -6.62
N GLU A 119 21.48 -21.56 -7.94
CA GLU A 119 22.45 -20.69 -8.61
C GLU A 119 22.06 -19.20 -8.53
N GLU A 120 20.76 -18.88 -8.59
CA GLU A 120 20.26 -17.51 -8.42
C GLU A 120 20.43 -17.01 -6.98
N GLU A 121 20.22 -17.89 -6.00
CA GLU A 121 20.49 -17.60 -4.59
C GLU A 121 22.00 -17.41 -4.33
N ASP A 122 22.84 -18.30 -4.83
CA ASP A 122 24.30 -18.23 -4.68
C ASP A 122 24.89 -16.99 -5.36
N SER A 123 24.29 -16.55 -6.47
CA SER A 123 24.66 -15.31 -7.16
C SER A 123 24.10 -14.03 -6.51
N ARG A 124 23.37 -14.16 -5.38
CA ARG A 124 22.74 -13.05 -4.65
C ARG A 124 21.74 -12.26 -5.50
N MET A 125 21.02 -12.94 -6.39
CA MET A 125 20.04 -12.31 -7.26
C MET A 125 18.93 -11.62 -6.46
N VAL A 126 18.49 -12.23 -5.36
CA VAL A 126 17.46 -11.64 -4.48
C VAL A 126 17.92 -10.31 -3.89
N ASP A 127 19.16 -10.23 -3.40
CA ASP A 127 19.75 -8.97 -2.91
C ASP A 127 19.79 -7.90 -4.00
N ALA A 128 20.15 -8.29 -5.24
CA ALA A 128 20.22 -7.39 -6.37
C ALA A 128 18.82 -6.83 -6.74
N ILE A 129 17.79 -7.67 -6.73
CA ILE A 129 16.40 -7.25 -6.96
C ILE A 129 15.95 -6.29 -5.86
N VAL A 130 16.17 -6.62 -4.58
CA VAL A 130 15.82 -5.75 -3.45
C VAL A 130 16.51 -4.39 -3.57
N LYS A 131 17.81 -4.38 -3.90
CA LYS A 131 18.56 -3.13 -4.10
C LYS A 131 18.02 -2.33 -5.28
N MET A 132 17.76 -2.97 -6.41
CA MET A 132 17.25 -2.32 -7.62
C MET A 132 15.87 -1.69 -7.39
N CYS A 133 14.98 -2.38 -6.68
CA CYS A 133 13.62 -1.94 -6.38
C CYS A 133 13.52 -1.07 -5.11
N SER A 134 14.63 -0.81 -4.42
CA SER A 134 14.63 -0.02 -3.19
C SER A 134 14.17 1.42 -3.42
N PHE A 135 13.55 2.01 -2.40
CA PHE A 135 13.15 3.41 -2.43
C PHE A 135 14.35 4.32 -2.74
N GLU A 136 15.50 4.08 -2.11
CA GLU A 136 16.72 4.86 -2.33
C GLU A 136 17.15 4.84 -3.80
N ASN A 137 17.14 3.67 -4.44
CA ASN A 137 17.53 3.56 -5.84
C ASN A 137 16.49 4.19 -6.77
N LEU A 138 15.21 3.82 -6.62
CA LEU A 138 14.14 4.28 -7.50
C LEU A 138 13.91 5.79 -7.41
N SER A 139 13.94 6.37 -6.21
CA SER A 139 13.76 7.82 -6.01
C SER A 139 14.88 8.66 -6.63
N LYS A 140 16.08 8.10 -6.82
CA LYS A 140 17.24 8.79 -7.41
C LYS A 140 17.28 8.72 -8.94
N LEU A 141 16.49 7.86 -9.57
CA LEU A 141 16.44 7.75 -11.03
C LEU A 141 15.98 9.07 -11.67
N GLU A 142 16.63 9.49 -12.75
CA GLU A 142 16.32 10.75 -13.45
C GLU A 142 14.84 10.83 -13.85
N VAL A 143 14.28 9.72 -14.36
CA VAL A 143 12.87 9.61 -14.76
C VAL A 143 11.90 9.87 -13.61
N ASN A 144 12.32 9.70 -12.35
CA ASN A 144 11.52 9.91 -11.15
C ASN A 144 11.78 11.26 -10.47
N ASN A 145 12.81 12.00 -10.89
CA ASN A 145 13.14 13.33 -10.39
C ASN A 145 12.75 14.47 -11.34
N CYS A 146 12.38 14.17 -12.58
CA CYS A 146 11.92 15.16 -13.54
C CYS A 146 10.47 15.61 -13.27
N SER A 147 10.27 16.90 -12.97
CA SER A 147 8.95 17.53 -12.85
C SER A 147 8.24 17.74 -14.21
N ASN A 148 8.96 17.61 -15.32
CA ASN A 148 8.47 17.99 -16.65
C ASN A 148 7.80 16.84 -17.41
N LYS A 149 7.79 15.62 -16.84
CA LYS A 149 7.17 14.45 -17.44
C LYS A 149 5.93 14.08 -16.63
N VAL A 150 4.78 14.46 -17.17
CA VAL A 150 3.46 14.10 -16.63
C VAL A 150 3.06 12.76 -17.22
N SER A 151 2.71 11.79 -16.38
CA SER A 151 2.19 10.49 -16.80
C SER A 151 0.76 10.62 -17.35
N GLY A 152 0.24 9.56 -17.98
CA GLY A 152 -1.09 9.56 -18.58
C GLY A 152 -2.25 9.80 -17.60
N ASP A 153 -1.97 9.72 -16.29
CA ASP A 153 -2.88 10.00 -15.18
C ASP A 153 -2.83 11.45 -14.68
N GLY A 154 -1.97 12.30 -15.26
CA GLY A 154 -1.86 13.71 -14.91
C GLY A 154 -0.89 14.03 -13.77
N PHE A 155 -0.18 13.03 -13.23
CA PHE A 155 0.79 13.23 -12.14
C PHE A 155 2.24 13.24 -12.64
N THR A 156 3.15 13.82 -11.86
CA THR A 156 4.59 13.68 -12.14
C THR A 156 5.14 12.47 -11.37
N ASN A 157 6.10 11.74 -11.94
CA ASN A 157 6.69 10.58 -11.27
C ASN A 157 7.24 10.93 -9.87
N LYS A 158 7.77 12.15 -9.70
CA LYS A 158 8.26 12.67 -8.43
C LYS A 158 7.20 12.65 -7.32
N SER A 159 5.92 12.79 -7.67
CA SER A 159 4.81 12.82 -6.70
C SER A 159 4.63 11.48 -5.98
N PHE A 160 5.11 10.37 -6.56
CA PHE A 160 5.05 9.04 -5.96
C PHE A 160 6.20 8.75 -4.98
N PHE A 161 7.26 9.57 -4.98
CA PHE A 161 8.42 9.39 -4.11
C PHE A 161 8.46 10.48 -3.04
N TRP A 162 8.07 10.10 -1.82
CA TRP A 162 8.09 11.00 -0.68
C TRP A 162 9.08 10.55 0.40
N ARG A 163 8.62 9.84 1.43
CA ARG A 163 9.49 9.40 2.56
C ARG A 163 10.00 7.97 2.44
N GLY A 164 9.14 7.06 1.99
CA GLY A 164 9.51 5.65 1.84
C GLY A 164 9.81 4.92 3.17
N GLU A 165 9.20 5.37 4.27
CA GLU A 165 9.44 4.83 5.63
C GLU A 165 8.14 4.50 6.36
N ALA A 166 8.24 3.74 7.45
CA ALA A 166 7.12 3.45 8.36
C ALA A 166 7.22 4.30 9.63
N GLY A 167 6.08 4.75 10.15
CA GLY A 167 5.98 5.55 11.37
C GLY A 167 6.14 7.06 11.20
N ASP A 168 6.23 7.56 9.96
CA ASP A 168 6.34 9.01 9.70
C ASP A 168 5.07 9.76 10.12
N TRP A 169 3.94 9.08 10.28
CA TRP A 169 2.72 9.67 10.83
C TRP A 169 2.92 10.47 12.12
N LYS A 170 3.90 10.10 12.95
CA LYS A 170 4.27 10.80 14.19
C LYS A 170 4.72 12.25 13.98
N ASN A 171 5.21 12.57 12.78
CA ASN A 171 5.67 13.91 12.42
C ASN A 171 4.55 14.79 11.83
N HIS A 172 3.38 14.22 11.52
CA HIS A 172 2.30 14.93 10.82
C HIS A 172 0.97 14.94 11.58
N LEU A 173 0.72 13.92 12.40
CA LEU A 173 -0.52 13.82 13.16
C LEU A 173 -0.32 14.25 14.61
N MET A 174 -1.26 15.05 15.10
CA MET A 174 -1.44 15.21 16.54
C MET A 174 -1.81 13.86 17.17
N LEU A 175 -1.41 13.65 18.42
CA LEU A 175 -1.66 12.40 19.14
C LEU A 175 -3.15 12.05 19.20
N GLU A 176 -4.02 13.06 19.36
CA GLU A 176 -5.47 12.87 19.39
C GLU A 176 -6.02 12.28 18.07
N LEU A 177 -5.53 12.76 16.92
CA LEU A 177 -5.93 12.24 15.60
C LEU A 177 -5.37 10.84 15.35
N ALA A 178 -4.14 10.58 15.81
CA ALA A 178 -3.54 9.26 15.72
C ALA A 178 -4.32 8.24 16.56
N ASN A 179 -4.70 8.61 17.79
CA ASN A 179 -5.52 7.76 18.66
C ASN A 179 -6.91 7.51 18.07
N LEU A 180 -7.53 8.50 17.44
CA LEU A 180 -8.80 8.31 16.75
C LEU A 180 -8.69 7.25 15.64
N LEU A 181 -7.62 7.28 14.85
CA LEU A 181 -7.36 6.26 13.81
C LEU A 181 -7.13 4.88 14.43
N ASP A 182 -6.44 4.81 15.56
CA ASP A 182 -6.24 3.56 16.30
C ASP A 182 -7.57 3.00 16.83
N ASP A 183 -8.40 3.84 17.45
CA ASP A 183 -9.72 3.45 17.98
C ASP A 183 -10.63 2.89 16.87
N VAL A 184 -10.69 3.57 15.71
CA VAL A 184 -11.46 3.08 14.56
C VAL A 184 -10.88 1.77 14.03
N THR A 185 -9.55 1.66 13.97
CA THR A 185 -8.87 0.43 13.54
C THR A 185 -9.20 -0.73 14.45
N GLU A 186 -9.17 -0.53 15.76
CA GLU A 186 -9.54 -1.55 16.72
C GLU A 186 -11.00 -1.97 16.57
N GLN A 187 -11.93 -1.00 16.49
CA GLN A 187 -13.35 -1.31 16.32
C GLN A 187 -13.63 -2.12 15.05
N LYS A 188 -12.98 -1.76 13.93
CA LYS A 188 -13.18 -2.43 12.63
C LYS A 188 -12.53 -3.82 12.59
N PHE A 189 -11.32 -3.98 13.12
CA PHE A 189 -10.59 -5.24 13.07
C PHE A 189 -10.92 -6.21 14.21
N ILE A 190 -11.57 -5.79 15.31
CA ILE A 190 -12.09 -6.73 16.32
C ILE A 190 -13.24 -7.57 15.75
N ILE A 191 -13.99 -7.04 14.78
CA ILE A 191 -15.16 -7.71 14.18
C ILE A 191 -14.74 -8.81 13.18
N GLY A 192 -13.50 -8.80 12.69
CA GLY A 192 -12.91 -9.86 11.86
C GLY A 192 -11.72 -10.53 12.55
N HIS A 193 -11.85 -11.79 12.96
CA HIS A 193 -10.86 -12.55 13.75
C HIS A 193 -9.35 -12.27 13.47
N ASN A 194 -8.56 -12.21 14.55
CA ASN A 194 -7.08 -12.34 14.61
C ASN A 194 -6.22 -11.45 13.67
N PHE A 195 -6.75 -10.34 13.15
CA PHE A 195 -6.01 -9.46 12.24
C PHE A 195 -5.09 -8.43 12.93
N LYS A 196 -5.20 -8.27 14.26
CA LYS A 196 -4.46 -7.23 15.03
C LYS A 196 -2.93 -7.32 14.98
N SER A 197 -2.35 -8.47 14.64
CA SER A 197 -0.88 -8.63 14.58
C SER A 197 -0.27 -8.27 13.22
N LEU A 198 -1.07 -7.79 12.27
CA LEU A 198 -0.68 -7.64 10.86
C LEU A 198 -0.85 -6.21 10.31
N VAL A 199 -1.21 -5.21 11.13
CA VAL A 199 -1.37 -3.80 10.68
C VAL A 199 -0.92 -2.81 11.75
#